data_AF-A0A5D0VDH8-F1
#
_entry.id   AF-A0A5D0VDH8-F1
#
_cell.length_a   1.000
_cell.length_b   1.000
_cell.length_c   1.000
_cell.angle_alpha   90.00
_cell.angle_beta   90.00
_cell.angle_gamma   90.00
#
_symmetry.space_group_name_H-M   'P 1'
#
loop_
_entity.id
_entity.type
_entity.pdbx_description
1 polymer ?
#
loop_
_entity_poly.entity_id
_entity_poly.type
_entity_poly.pdbx_seq_one_letter_code
_entity_poly.pdbx_strand_id
1 'polypeptide(L)'
;MALLFVPLPFVNALLLALLFAILRRNEKSHARRLFLLLIAVCCLQSVLVGVRWGYGISELRFALPLLAACLPPITYECFRGLVDEERPGLFRQAAAPAWAGMILFLLLVWPIALDATLILLFTGYAAALLTLARSGADGLEEARLEEADAAFRAILLAAACLGLSAAVDLFILLDFEWSRGSNAALIVSSGNVVSLFLIGIAAAIAGRARTENVIRQPEADQNADTAATEEDTEIVGRLDDLMKAQQLFRDENLNLARLARRAGLPARRVSQAINRVRGRNVSRYVNDFRIAAACQELSAGDLSVTEAMYRSGFVTKSNFNKEFLRVTGKTPDTWRKTETSSAARTM
;
A
#
# COMPACT_ATOMS: atom_id res chain seq x y z
N MET A 1 -38.66 -25.67 0.76
CA MET A 1 -37.42 -25.37 0.03
C MET A 1 -36.51 -24.63 1.00
N ALA A 2 -35.55 -25.32 1.64
CA ALA A 2 -34.64 -24.66 2.56
C ALA A 2 -33.74 -23.72 1.74
N LEU A 3 -33.89 -22.41 1.94
CA LEU A 3 -32.97 -21.43 1.37
C LEU A 3 -31.60 -21.73 1.95
N LEU A 4 -30.64 -22.04 1.08
CA LEU A 4 -29.25 -22.25 1.46
C LEU A 4 -28.74 -20.94 2.09
N PHE A 5 -28.69 -20.89 3.43
CA PHE A 5 -28.18 -19.72 4.14
C PHE A 5 -26.66 -19.63 3.90
N VAL A 6 -26.23 -18.56 3.24
CA VAL A 6 -24.82 -18.27 2.98
C VAL A 6 -24.39 -17.12 3.88
N PRO A 7 -23.67 -17.40 4.98
CA PRO A 7 -23.06 -16.39 5.84
C PRO A 7 -22.23 -15.37 5.04
N LEU A 8 -22.38 -14.08 5.37
CA LEU A 8 -21.59 -12.97 4.79
C LEU A 8 -20.06 -13.21 4.78
N PRO A 9 -19.45 -13.84 5.79
CA PRO A 9 -18.02 -14.15 5.76
C PRO A 9 -17.57 -15.02 4.57
N PHE A 10 -18.45 -15.82 3.96
CA PHE A 10 -18.09 -16.58 2.76
C PHE A 10 -17.96 -15.69 1.52
N VAL A 11 -18.73 -14.60 1.43
CA VAL A 11 -18.58 -13.62 0.35
C VAL A 11 -17.22 -12.93 0.46
N ASN A 12 -16.83 -12.52 1.68
CA ASN A 12 -15.51 -11.94 1.93
C ASN A 12 -14.37 -12.92 1.60
N ALA A 13 -14.51 -14.20 1.98
CA ALA A 13 -13.56 -15.24 1.61
C ALA A 13 -13.42 -15.40 0.09
N LEU A 14 -14.53 -15.39 -0.65
CA LEU A 14 -14.52 -15.49 -2.10
C LEU A 14 -13.80 -14.30 -2.76
N LEU A 15 -14.06 -13.08 -2.30
CA LEU A 15 -13.38 -11.88 -2.80
C LEU A 15 -11.87 -11.93 -2.55
N LEU A 16 -11.46 -12.37 -1.36
CA LEU A 16 -10.05 -12.57 -1.00
C LEU A 16 -9.40 -13.67 -1.85
N ALA A 17 -10.10 -14.78 -2.11
CA ALA A 17 -9.60 -15.86 -2.95
C ALA A 17 -9.41 -15.42 -4.41
N LEU A 18 -10.33 -14.61 -4.96
CA LEU A 18 -10.19 -14.01 -6.28
C LEU A 18 -8.97 -13.07 -6.33
N LEU A 19 -8.79 -12.23 -5.32
CA LEU A 19 -7.63 -11.34 -5.21
C LEU A 19 -6.31 -12.15 -5.15
N PHE A 20 -6.27 -13.22 -4.36
CA PHE A 20 -5.13 -14.13 -4.29
C PHE A 20 -4.78 -14.73 -5.66
N ALA A 21 -5.77 -15.22 -6.39
CA ALA A 21 -5.58 -15.82 -7.71
C ALA A 21 -5.03 -14.82 -8.74
N ILE A 22 -5.49 -13.57 -8.70
CA ILE A 22 -5.01 -12.48 -9.57
C ILE A 22 -3.54 -12.15 -9.25
N LEU A 23 -3.20 -12.07 -7.97
CA LEU A 23 -1.87 -11.61 -7.53
C LEU A 23 -0.77 -12.66 -7.61
N ARG A 24 -1.11 -13.96 -7.67
CA ARG A 24 -0.13 -15.06 -7.75
C ARG A 24 0.61 -15.15 -9.10
N ARG A 25 0.08 -14.56 -10.18
CA ARG A 25 0.56 -14.78 -11.56
C ARG A 25 1.92 -14.14 -11.93
N ASN A 26 2.56 -13.35 -11.05
CA ASN A 26 3.83 -12.66 -11.35
C ASN A 26 4.77 -12.68 -10.13
N GLU A 27 5.61 -13.70 -9.99
CA GLU A 27 6.48 -13.92 -8.82
C GLU A 27 7.93 -13.47 -9.05
N LYS A 28 8.43 -12.52 -8.22
CA LYS A 28 9.87 -12.36 -7.90
C LYS A 28 10.20 -11.81 -6.49
N SER A 29 9.30 -11.13 -5.77
CA SER A 29 9.65 -10.41 -4.50
C SER A 29 9.16 -11.07 -3.20
N HIS A 30 9.95 -10.95 -2.12
CA HIS A 30 9.63 -11.41 -0.75
C HIS A 30 8.39 -10.69 -0.16
N ALA A 31 8.27 -9.37 -0.37
CA ALA A 31 7.13 -8.58 0.11
C ALA A 31 5.79 -9.09 -0.46
N ARG A 32 5.79 -9.54 -1.72
CA ARG A 32 4.60 -10.11 -2.37
C ARG A 32 4.22 -11.48 -1.79
N ARG A 33 5.19 -12.28 -1.33
CA ARG A 33 4.94 -13.56 -0.66
C ARG A 33 4.25 -13.37 0.71
N LEU A 34 4.70 -12.39 1.49
CA LEU A 34 4.03 -12.02 2.75
C LEU A 34 2.61 -11.50 2.49
N PHE A 35 2.42 -10.72 1.44
CA PHE A 35 1.09 -10.23 1.07
C PHE A 35 0.13 -11.36 0.65
N LEU A 36 0.62 -12.35 -0.10
CA LEU A 36 -0.14 -13.54 -0.44
C LEU A 36 -0.47 -14.39 0.79
N LEU A 37 0.47 -14.54 1.72
CA LEU A 37 0.25 -15.21 3.01
C LEU A 37 -0.84 -14.50 3.81
N LEU A 38 -0.78 -13.16 3.90
CA LEU A 38 -1.81 -12.35 4.57
C LEU A 38 -3.20 -12.60 3.97
N ILE A 39 -3.33 -12.55 2.64
CA ILE A 39 -4.61 -12.81 1.97
C ILE A 39 -5.10 -14.23 2.24
N ALA A 40 -4.21 -15.22 2.24
CA ALA A 40 -4.57 -16.61 2.51
C ALA A 40 -5.06 -16.79 3.96
N VAL A 41 -4.39 -16.19 4.95
CA VAL A 41 -4.82 -16.22 6.35
C VAL A 41 -6.16 -15.51 6.54
N CYS A 42 -6.35 -14.33 5.94
CA CYS A 42 -7.64 -13.62 5.96
C CYS A 42 -8.77 -14.44 5.33
N CYS A 43 -8.50 -15.11 4.21
CA CYS A 43 -9.45 -15.98 3.53
C CYS A 43 -9.87 -17.15 4.45
N LEU A 44 -8.89 -17.85 5.03
CA LEU A 44 -9.13 -18.96 5.96
C LEU A 44 -9.92 -18.48 7.19
N GLN A 45 -9.53 -17.36 7.79
CA GLN A 45 -10.24 -16.77 8.93
C GLN A 45 -11.70 -16.45 8.56
N SER A 46 -11.93 -15.83 7.41
CA SER A 46 -13.28 -15.48 6.95
C SER A 46 -14.16 -16.73 6.75
N VAL A 47 -13.60 -17.82 6.22
CA VAL A 47 -14.31 -19.11 6.11
C VAL A 47 -14.66 -19.66 7.50
N LEU A 48 -13.69 -19.69 8.42
CA LEU A 48 -13.92 -20.26 9.77
C LEU A 48 -14.91 -19.44 10.60
N VAL A 49 -14.91 -18.11 10.47
CA VAL A 49 -15.92 -17.23 11.07
C VAL A 49 -17.31 -17.58 10.50
N GLY A 50 -17.40 -17.74 9.18
CA GLY A 50 -18.65 -18.13 8.50
C GLY A 50 -19.17 -19.49 8.97
N VAL A 51 -18.28 -20.48 9.13
CA VAL A 51 -18.65 -21.82 9.60
C VAL A 51 -19.11 -21.80 11.06
N ARG A 52 -18.38 -21.09 11.95
CA ARG A 52 -18.73 -20.98 13.37
C ARG A 52 -20.11 -20.34 13.56
N TRP A 53 -20.30 -19.14 13.02
CA TRP A 53 -21.49 -18.34 13.29
C TRP A 53 -22.67 -18.70 12.39
N GLY A 54 -22.40 -19.22 11.18
CA GLY A 54 -23.43 -19.59 10.22
C GLY A 54 -24.01 -20.98 10.41
N TYR A 55 -23.17 -21.93 10.80
CA TYR A 55 -23.57 -23.34 10.98
C TYR A 55 -23.47 -23.82 12.43
N GLY A 56 -23.12 -22.94 13.37
CA GLY A 56 -23.14 -23.24 14.80
C GLY A 56 -22.00 -24.15 15.29
N ILE A 57 -20.91 -24.28 14.53
CA ILE A 57 -19.78 -25.15 14.92
C ILE A 57 -18.96 -24.46 16.04
N SER A 58 -19.21 -24.89 17.28
CA SER A 58 -18.61 -24.33 18.49
C SER A 58 -17.11 -24.61 18.64
N GLU A 59 -16.63 -25.75 18.12
CA GLU A 59 -15.23 -26.21 18.22
C GLU A 59 -14.22 -25.24 17.59
N LEU A 60 -14.66 -24.44 16.62
CA LEU A 60 -13.83 -23.40 16.00
C LEU A 60 -13.44 -22.26 16.96
N ARG A 61 -14.01 -22.21 18.18
CA ARG A 61 -13.62 -21.24 19.22
C ARG A 61 -12.14 -21.27 19.56
N PHE A 62 -11.49 -22.42 19.37
CA PHE A 62 -10.08 -22.57 19.71
C PHE A 62 -9.14 -22.17 18.57
N ALA A 63 -9.57 -22.40 17.32
CA ALA A 63 -8.77 -22.09 16.14
C ALA A 63 -8.82 -20.61 15.74
N LEU A 64 -9.96 -19.96 15.94
CA LEU A 64 -10.17 -18.57 15.52
C LEU A 64 -9.24 -17.55 16.21
N PRO A 65 -9.05 -17.58 17.55
CA PRO A 65 -8.13 -16.68 18.24
C PRO A 65 -6.68 -16.82 17.78
N LEU A 66 -6.23 -18.06 17.52
CA LEU A 66 -4.86 -18.34 17.05
C LEU A 66 -4.62 -17.73 15.67
N LEU A 67 -5.57 -17.90 14.75
CA LEU A 67 -5.49 -17.32 13.41
C LEU A 67 -5.58 -15.79 13.44
N ALA A 68 -6.49 -15.25 14.25
CA ALA A 68 -6.66 -13.81 14.41
C ALA A 68 -5.39 -13.15 14.95
N ALA A 69 -4.70 -13.79 15.90
CA ALA A 69 -3.45 -13.26 16.47
C ALA A 69 -2.30 -13.18 15.46
N CYS A 70 -2.32 -13.97 14.39
CA CYS A 70 -1.31 -13.90 13.34
C CYS A 70 -1.51 -12.69 12.41
N LEU A 71 -2.73 -12.17 12.25
CA LEU A 71 -3.04 -11.14 11.28
C LEU A 71 -2.31 -9.80 11.52
N PRO A 72 -2.34 -9.20 12.72
CA PRO A 72 -1.72 -7.90 12.93
C PRO A 72 -0.19 -7.90 12.71
N PRO A 73 0.59 -8.88 13.23
CA PRO A 73 2.02 -8.98 12.97
C PRO A 73 2.37 -9.15 11.49
N ILE A 74 1.67 -10.05 10.77
CA ILE A 74 1.92 -10.27 9.34
C ILE A 74 1.62 -9.00 8.55
N THR A 75 0.51 -8.32 8.86
CA THR A 75 0.12 -7.06 8.22
C THR A 75 1.19 -5.98 8.41
N TYR A 76 1.70 -5.85 9.63
CA TYR A 76 2.75 -4.88 9.93
C TYR A 76 4.05 -5.17 9.17
N GLU A 77 4.51 -6.42 9.13
CA GLU A 77 5.72 -6.79 8.39
C GLU A 77 5.57 -6.62 6.87
N CYS A 78 4.38 -6.85 6.30
CA CYS A 78 4.09 -6.57 4.89
C CYS A 78 4.38 -5.11 4.51
N PHE A 79 3.98 -4.16 5.36
CA PHE A 79 4.16 -2.73 5.08
C PHE A 79 5.50 -2.18 5.56
N ARG A 80 6.07 -2.72 6.64
CA ARG A 80 7.39 -2.31 7.13
C ARG A 80 8.50 -2.55 6.10
N GLY A 81 8.39 -3.64 5.33
CA GLY A 81 9.32 -3.93 4.23
C GLY A 81 9.30 -2.91 3.09
N LEU A 82 8.38 -1.93 3.10
CA LEU A 82 8.36 -0.80 2.18
C LEU A 82 9.13 0.41 2.70
N VAL A 83 9.41 0.47 4.01
CA VAL A 83 10.20 1.54 4.64
C VAL A 83 11.67 1.17 4.67
N ASP A 84 11.99 -0.06 5.07
CA ASP A 84 13.38 -0.52 5.20
C ASP A 84 13.49 -2.03 4.86
N GLU A 85 14.55 -2.41 4.17
CA GLU A 85 14.86 -3.78 3.77
C GLU A 85 15.61 -4.56 4.88
N GLU A 86 15.84 -3.95 6.05
CA GLU A 86 16.50 -4.60 7.18
C GLU A 86 15.85 -5.94 7.55
N ARG A 87 16.69 -7.00 7.53
CA ARG A 87 16.31 -8.34 7.99
C ARG A 87 15.75 -8.25 9.42
N PRO A 88 14.62 -8.90 9.71
CA PRO A 88 14.08 -8.89 11.06
C PRO A 88 15.12 -9.46 12.02
N GLY A 89 15.50 -8.69 13.05
CA GLY A 89 16.38 -9.18 14.11
C GLY A 89 15.77 -10.37 14.85
N LEU A 90 16.59 -11.12 15.59
CA LEU A 90 16.17 -12.34 16.30
C LEU A 90 14.91 -12.13 17.17
N PHE A 91 14.86 -11.02 17.90
CA PHE A 91 13.72 -10.63 18.73
C PHE A 91 12.43 -10.46 17.90
N ARG A 92 12.56 -9.92 16.68
CA ARG A 92 11.43 -9.65 15.77
C ARG A 92 10.94 -10.93 15.09
N GLN A 93 11.85 -11.84 14.74
CA GLN A 93 11.49 -13.18 14.23
C GLN A 93 10.78 -14.04 15.29
N ALA A 94 11.17 -13.88 16.56
CA ALA A 94 10.57 -14.58 17.68
C ALA A 94 9.22 -13.97 18.13
N ALA A 95 8.91 -12.72 17.78
CA ALA A 95 7.70 -12.04 18.24
C ALA A 95 6.40 -12.71 17.78
N ALA A 96 6.29 -13.09 16.49
CA ALA A 96 5.11 -13.78 15.96
C ALA A 96 4.86 -15.16 16.62
N PRO A 97 5.84 -16.07 16.71
CA PRO A 97 5.64 -17.34 17.43
C PRO A 97 5.45 -17.14 18.93
N ALA A 98 6.06 -16.12 19.54
CA ALA A 98 5.82 -15.78 20.95
C ALA A 98 4.37 -15.34 21.20
N TRP A 99 3.80 -14.51 20.32
CA TRP A 99 2.39 -14.13 20.39
C TRP A 99 1.47 -15.34 20.20
N ALA A 100 1.75 -16.21 19.22
CA ALA A 100 0.98 -17.44 19.03
C ALA A 100 1.05 -18.36 20.27
N GLY A 101 2.23 -18.51 20.88
CA GLY A 101 2.42 -19.25 22.13
C GLY A 101 1.70 -18.63 23.32
N MET A 102 1.72 -17.30 23.45
CA MET A 102 1.00 -16.57 24.49
C MET A 102 -0.52 -16.75 24.34
N ILE A 103 -1.04 -16.65 23.11
CA ILE A 103 -2.47 -16.85 22.84
C ILE A 103 -2.89 -18.30 23.11
N LEU A 104 -2.06 -19.28 22.74
CA LEU A 104 -2.30 -20.68 23.08
C LEU A 104 -2.30 -20.90 24.60
N PHE A 105 -1.37 -20.28 25.33
CA PHE A 105 -1.32 -20.34 26.78
C PHE A 105 -2.57 -19.72 27.43
N LEU A 106 -2.95 -18.51 27.02
CA LEU A 106 -4.14 -17.82 27.53
C LEU A 106 -5.42 -18.61 27.23
N LEU A 107 -5.51 -19.23 26.06
CA LEU A 107 -6.63 -20.07 25.67
C LEU A 107 -6.80 -21.29 26.59
N LEU A 108 -5.70 -21.82 27.13
CA LEU A 108 -5.72 -22.97 28.04
C LEU A 108 -5.88 -22.58 29.52
N VAL A 109 -5.25 -21.47 29.94
CA VAL A 109 -5.10 -21.12 31.36
C VAL A 109 -6.05 -20.02 31.80
N TRP A 110 -6.29 -19.02 30.95
CA TRP A 110 -7.10 -17.87 31.32
C TRP A 110 -7.94 -17.33 30.14
N PRO A 111 -8.99 -18.06 29.72
CA PRO A 111 -9.79 -17.70 28.55
C PRO A 111 -10.42 -16.32 28.63
N ILE A 112 -10.72 -15.82 29.84
CA ILE A 112 -11.30 -14.49 30.08
C ILE A 112 -10.34 -13.38 29.64
N ALA A 113 -9.02 -13.57 29.78
CA ALA A 113 -8.02 -12.58 29.39
C ALA A 113 -7.71 -12.59 27.88
N LEU A 114 -8.20 -13.61 27.15
CA LEU A 114 -7.94 -13.80 25.72
C LEU A 114 -8.46 -12.63 24.88
N ASP A 115 -9.73 -12.26 25.08
CA ASP A 115 -10.39 -11.22 24.28
C ASP A 115 -9.73 -9.86 24.48
N ALA A 116 -9.44 -9.50 25.74
CA ALA A 116 -8.70 -8.28 26.06
C ALA A 116 -7.29 -8.27 25.43
N THR A 117 -6.59 -9.41 25.43
CA THR A 117 -5.25 -9.53 24.83
C THR A 117 -5.31 -9.37 23.31
N LEU A 118 -6.30 -9.97 22.65
CA LEU A 118 -6.49 -9.81 21.21
C LEU A 118 -6.83 -8.36 20.84
N ILE A 119 -7.71 -7.70 21.58
CA ILE A 119 -8.04 -6.29 21.37
C ILE A 119 -6.77 -5.43 21.48
N LEU A 120 -5.98 -5.61 22.54
CA LEU A 120 -4.73 -4.88 22.72
C LEU A 120 -3.73 -5.15 21.58
N LEU A 121 -3.62 -6.38 21.11
CA LEU A 121 -2.77 -6.75 19.98
C LEU A 121 -3.18 -6.02 18.70
N PHE A 122 -4.47 -6.07 18.35
CA PHE A 122 -5.00 -5.41 17.15
C PHE A 122 -4.86 -3.89 17.24
N THR A 123 -5.22 -3.28 18.37
CA THR A 123 -5.06 -1.83 18.59
C THR A 123 -3.60 -1.41 18.55
N GLY A 124 -2.70 -2.17 19.19
CA GLY A 124 -1.27 -1.89 19.20
C GLY A 124 -0.65 -1.90 17.81
N TYR A 125 -1.00 -2.89 16.98
CA TYR A 125 -0.52 -2.97 15.60
C TYR A 125 -1.20 -1.96 14.66
N ALA A 126 -2.47 -1.61 14.89
CA ALA A 126 -3.11 -0.50 14.18
C ALA A 126 -2.38 0.83 14.46
N ALA A 127 -2.04 1.10 15.72
CA ALA A 127 -1.24 2.26 16.10
C ALA A 127 0.17 2.20 15.48
N ALA A 128 0.81 1.02 15.47
CA ALA A 128 2.12 0.83 14.84
C ALA A 128 2.09 1.12 13.33
N LEU A 129 1.05 0.69 12.61
CA LEU A 129 0.85 1.04 11.19
C LEU A 129 0.64 2.55 11.01
N LEU A 130 -0.13 3.21 11.88
CA LEU A 130 -0.29 4.66 11.83
C LEU A 130 1.03 5.38 12.10
N THR A 131 1.87 4.89 13.02
CA THR A 131 3.22 5.45 13.24
C THR A 131 4.12 5.28 12.02
N LEU A 132 4.00 4.15 11.30
CA LEU A 132 4.70 3.91 10.04
C LEU A 132 4.23 4.90 8.96
N ALA A 133 2.92 5.18 8.92
CA ALA A 133 2.32 6.14 7.99
C ALA A 133 2.68 7.61 8.30
N ARG A 134 3.14 7.96 9.51
CA ARG A 134 3.46 9.37 9.86
C ARG A 134 4.52 10.00 8.96
N SER A 135 5.42 9.20 8.38
CA SER A 135 6.44 9.67 7.45
C SER A 135 5.91 10.00 6.05
N GLY A 136 4.62 9.76 5.78
CA GLY A 136 3.98 9.97 4.47
C GLY A 136 4.48 9.00 3.40
N ALA A 137 4.08 9.24 2.15
CA ALA A 137 4.50 8.44 1.00
C ALA A 137 6.02 8.48 0.77
N ASP A 138 6.67 9.61 1.08
CA ASP A 138 8.13 9.79 0.95
C ASP A 138 8.93 8.95 1.96
N GLY A 139 8.32 8.51 3.06
CA GLY A 139 8.95 7.61 4.03
C GLY A 139 9.00 6.15 3.61
N LEU A 140 8.34 5.78 2.50
CA LEU A 140 8.34 4.42 1.96
C LEU A 140 9.54 4.24 1.02
N GLU A 141 10.74 4.28 1.59
CA GLU A 141 11.98 4.43 0.83
C GLU A 141 12.23 3.28 -0.16
N GLU A 142 11.78 2.07 0.17
CA GLU A 142 11.94 0.88 -0.66
C GLU A 142 10.77 0.67 -1.64
N ALA A 143 9.65 1.38 -1.47
CA ALA A 143 8.54 1.35 -2.43
C ALA A 143 8.94 2.02 -3.75
N ARG A 144 8.50 1.45 -4.88
CA ARG A 144 8.67 2.06 -6.20
C ARG A 144 8.05 3.45 -6.21
N LEU A 145 8.71 4.43 -6.83
CA LEU A 145 8.25 5.83 -6.81
C LEU A 145 6.83 6.01 -7.37
N GLU A 146 6.39 5.14 -8.30
CA GLU A 146 5.02 5.15 -8.84
C GLU A 146 3.97 4.54 -7.88
N GLU A 147 4.41 3.69 -6.94
CA GLU A 147 3.54 2.91 -6.05
C GLU A 147 3.47 3.48 -4.63
N ALA A 148 4.37 4.38 -4.25
CA ALA A 148 4.49 4.91 -2.89
C ALA A 148 3.18 5.55 -2.36
N ASP A 149 2.49 6.36 -3.16
CA ASP A 149 1.20 6.95 -2.78
C ASP A 149 0.10 5.91 -2.54
N ALA A 150 0.06 4.88 -3.39
CA ALA A 150 -0.91 3.80 -3.27
C ALA A 150 -0.61 2.93 -2.04
N ALA A 151 0.67 2.66 -1.79
CA ALA A 151 1.14 1.95 -0.61
C ALA A 151 0.82 2.71 0.69
N PHE A 152 1.02 4.03 0.72
CA PHE A 152 0.64 4.86 1.86
C PHE A 152 -0.86 4.76 2.19
N ARG A 153 -1.73 4.87 1.18
CA ARG A 153 -3.18 4.70 1.36
C ARG A 153 -3.54 3.29 1.82
N ALA A 154 -2.83 2.28 1.32
CA ALA A 154 -3.02 0.90 1.75
C ALA A 154 -2.65 0.69 3.22
N ILE A 155 -1.62 1.35 3.74
CA ILE A 155 -1.26 1.33 5.17
C ILE A 155 -2.39 1.93 6.01
N LEU A 156 -2.92 3.10 5.63
CA LEU A 156 -4.01 3.75 6.36
C LEU A 156 -5.27 2.88 6.39
N LEU A 157 -5.61 2.27 5.26
CA LEU A 157 -6.72 1.34 5.18
C LEU A 157 -6.49 0.11 6.06
N ALA A 158 -5.29 -0.49 6.03
CA ALA A 158 -4.97 -1.65 6.85
C ALA A 158 -5.07 -1.32 8.35
N ALA A 159 -4.58 -0.16 8.76
CA ALA A 159 -4.75 0.34 10.13
C ALA A 159 -6.22 0.52 10.51
N ALA A 160 -7.04 1.08 9.61
CA ALA A 160 -8.47 1.23 9.80
C ALA A 160 -9.19 -0.13 9.93
N CYS A 161 -8.82 -1.11 9.11
CA CYS A 161 -9.36 -2.47 9.20
C CYS A 161 -9.00 -3.17 10.52
N LEU A 162 -7.74 -3.04 10.98
CA LEU A 162 -7.33 -3.59 12.28
C LEU A 162 -8.06 -2.89 13.45
N GLY A 163 -8.19 -1.56 13.39
CA GLY A 163 -8.93 -0.80 14.38
C GLY A 163 -10.42 -1.16 14.42
N LEU A 164 -11.05 -1.35 13.26
CA LEU A 164 -12.43 -1.83 13.17
C LEU A 164 -12.58 -3.22 13.77
N SER A 165 -11.65 -4.14 13.49
CA SER A 165 -11.68 -5.48 14.08
C SER A 165 -11.59 -5.41 15.60
N ALA A 166 -10.67 -4.63 16.15
CA ALA A 166 -10.55 -4.43 17.60
C ALA A 166 -11.84 -3.85 18.22
N ALA A 167 -12.49 -2.91 17.52
CA ALA A 167 -13.75 -2.34 17.97
C ALA A 167 -14.88 -3.39 17.97
N VAL A 168 -14.98 -4.22 16.93
CA VAL A 168 -15.96 -5.31 16.87
C VAL A 168 -15.73 -6.31 18.01
N ASP A 169 -14.48 -6.71 18.26
CA ASP A 169 -14.13 -7.61 19.37
C ASP A 169 -14.50 -6.99 20.73
N LEU A 170 -14.28 -5.69 20.91
CA LEU A 170 -14.69 -4.95 22.11
C LEU A 170 -16.22 -4.94 22.28
N PHE A 171 -16.99 -4.70 21.21
CA PHE A 171 -18.45 -4.76 21.27
C PHE A 171 -18.97 -6.16 21.60
N ILE A 172 -18.32 -7.20 21.07
CA ILE A 172 -18.65 -8.59 21.41
C ILE A 172 -18.40 -8.84 22.90
N LEU A 173 -17.25 -8.42 23.43
CA LEU A 173 -16.91 -8.56 24.85
C LEU A 173 -17.97 -7.89 25.74
N LEU A 174 -18.35 -6.66 25.43
CA LEU A 174 -19.39 -5.91 26.16
C LEU A 174 -20.78 -6.57 26.04
N ASP A 175 -21.12 -7.15 24.89
CA ASP A 175 -22.39 -7.88 24.71
C ASP A 175 -22.43 -9.18 25.53
N PHE A 176 -21.30 -9.86 25.71
CA PHE A 176 -21.21 -11.00 26.62
C PHE A 176 -21.39 -10.60 28.08
N GLU A 177 -20.89 -9.43 28.50
CA GLU A 177 -21.09 -8.91 29.86
C GLU A 177 -22.53 -8.45 30.13
N TRP A 178 -23.14 -7.69 29.21
CA TRP A 178 -24.46 -7.10 29.44
C TRP A 178 -25.63 -7.98 28.99
N SER A 179 -25.48 -8.69 27.86
CA SER A 179 -26.58 -9.38 27.17
C SER A 179 -26.33 -10.89 27.03
N ARG A 180 -25.28 -11.42 27.67
CA ARG A 180 -24.86 -12.83 27.59
C ARG A 180 -24.63 -13.33 26.15
N GLY A 181 -24.20 -12.43 25.26
CA GLY A 181 -23.83 -12.78 23.88
C GLY A 181 -25.00 -12.94 22.91
N SER A 182 -26.22 -12.52 23.29
CA SER A 182 -27.41 -12.68 22.46
C SER A 182 -27.35 -11.90 21.14
N ASN A 183 -26.55 -10.82 21.08
CA ASN A 183 -26.40 -9.99 19.88
C ASN A 183 -25.07 -10.24 19.16
N ALA A 184 -24.22 -11.14 19.63
CA ALA A 184 -22.88 -11.38 19.07
C ALA A 184 -22.92 -11.65 17.55
N ALA A 185 -23.88 -12.44 17.07
CA ALA A 185 -24.03 -12.71 15.64
C ALA A 185 -24.39 -11.45 14.83
N LEU A 186 -25.24 -10.58 15.38
CA LEU A 186 -25.60 -9.31 14.76
C LEU A 186 -24.40 -8.35 14.73
N ILE A 187 -23.65 -8.25 15.83
CA ILE A 187 -22.43 -7.42 15.93
C ILE A 187 -21.40 -7.85 14.88
N VAL A 188 -21.13 -9.17 14.77
CA VAL A 188 -20.23 -9.74 13.76
C VAL A 188 -20.74 -9.44 12.34
N SER A 189 -22.04 -9.55 12.09
CA SER A 189 -22.61 -9.27 10.77
C SER A 189 -22.46 -7.79 10.37
N SER A 190 -22.73 -6.87 11.31
CA SER A 190 -22.55 -5.43 11.11
C SER A 190 -21.09 -5.07 10.87
N GLY A 191 -20.16 -5.65 11.63
CA GLY A 191 -18.72 -5.47 11.42
C GLY A 191 -18.25 -5.93 10.03
N ASN A 192 -18.81 -7.04 9.53
CA ASN A 192 -18.52 -7.52 8.17
C ASN A 192 -19.04 -6.57 7.09
N VAL A 193 -20.21 -5.95 7.27
CA VAL A 193 -20.73 -4.95 6.32
C VAL A 193 -19.79 -3.74 6.23
N VAL A 194 -19.33 -3.22 7.37
CA VAL A 194 -18.35 -2.13 7.39
C VAL A 194 -17.03 -2.55 6.75
N SER A 195 -16.57 -3.78 7.01
CA SER A 195 -15.36 -4.33 6.39
C SER A 195 -15.49 -4.43 4.87
N LEU A 196 -16.63 -4.91 4.35
CA LEU A 196 -16.91 -4.95 2.92
C LEU A 196 -16.95 -3.54 2.31
N PHE A 197 -17.47 -2.56 3.04
CA PHE A 197 -17.44 -1.16 2.61
C PHE A 197 -16.00 -0.62 2.53
N LEU A 198 -15.15 -0.90 3.52
CA LEU A 198 -13.74 -0.53 3.50
C LEU A 198 -12.98 -1.22 2.35
N ILE A 199 -13.23 -2.50 2.10
CA ILE A 199 -12.69 -3.22 0.94
C ILE A 199 -13.20 -2.60 -0.37
N GLY A 200 -14.46 -2.19 -0.42
CA GLY A 200 -15.04 -1.48 -1.56
C GLY A 200 -14.36 -0.14 -1.81
N ILE A 201 -14.12 0.66 -0.77
CA ILE A 201 -13.33 1.90 -0.84
C ILE A 201 -11.90 1.59 -1.31
N ALA A 202 -11.27 0.56 -0.77
CA ALA A 202 -9.92 0.13 -1.17
C ALA A 202 -9.84 -0.19 -2.66
N ALA A 203 -10.77 -1.02 -3.14
CA ALA A 203 -10.89 -1.40 -4.53
C ALA A 203 -11.23 -0.19 -5.41
N ALA A 204 -12.07 0.72 -4.92
CA ALA A 204 -12.41 1.96 -5.61
C ALA A 204 -11.25 2.95 -5.64
N ILE A 205 -10.38 3.02 -4.62
CA ILE A 205 -9.17 3.85 -4.61
C ILE A 205 -8.13 3.24 -5.55
N ALA A 206 -7.93 1.93 -5.50
CA ALA A 206 -7.08 1.20 -6.44
C ALA A 206 -7.58 1.34 -7.90
N GLY A 207 -8.90 1.39 -8.08
CA GLY A 207 -9.58 1.59 -9.37
C GLY A 207 -9.63 3.06 -9.83
N ARG A 208 -9.84 4.03 -8.94
CA ARG A 208 -9.83 5.48 -9.23
C ARG A 208 -8.42 6.00 -9.43
N ALA A 209 -7.40 5.36 -8.88
CA ALA A 209 -6.02 5.53 -9.35
C ALA A 209 -5.88 5.16 -10.84
N ARG A 210 -6.83 4.45 -11.47
CA ARG A 210 -6.91 4.32 -12.94
C ARG A 210 -7.79 5.38 -13.62
N THR A 211 -8.84 5.90 -12.96
CA THR A 211 -9.87 6.75 -13.61
C THR A 211 -9.83 8.24 -13.25
N GLU A 212 -9.58 8.62 -12.00
CA GLU A 212 -9.54 10.02 -11.53
C GLU A 212 -8.26 10.77 -11.99
N ASN A 213 -7.27 10.02 -12.48
CA ASN A 213 -6.00 10.50 -13.01
C ASN A 213 -6.09 11.24 -14.37
N VAL A 214 -7.29 11.46 -14.92
CA VAL A 214 -7.51 12.21 -16.18
C VAL A 214 -7.93 13.68 -15.95
N ILE A 215 -8.48 14.04 -14.78
CA ILE A 215 -9.29 15.29 -14.66
C ILE A 215 -8.78 16.32 -13.62
N ARG A 216 -8.00 15.94 -12.59
CA ARG A 216 -7.55 16.92 -11.58
C ARG A 216 -6.18 17.53 -11.89
N GLN A 217 -6.15 18.85 -12.12
CA GLN A 217 -4.99 19.69 -11.84
C GLN A 217 -4.74 19.69 -10.31
N PRO A 218 -3.54 19.35 -9.81
CA PRO A 218 -3.28 19.31 -8.37
C PRO A 218 -2.57 20.59 -7.88
N GLU A 219 -3.14 21.16 -6.81
CA GLU A 219 -2.58 22.19 -5.96
C GLU A 219 -1.17 21.83 -5.43
N ALA A 220 -0.38 22.85 -5.15
CA ALA A 220 0.97 22.73 -4.60
C ALA A 220 0.96 22.01 -3.24
N ASP A 221 1.88 21.06 -3.04
CA ASP A 221 2.12 20.42 -1.74
C ASP A 221 2.59 21.49 -0.73
N GLN A 222 1.74 21.81 0.25
CA GLN A 222 1.97 22.84 1.26
C GLN A 222 2.86 22.36 2.42
N ASN A 223 4.00 21.74 2.12
CA ASN A 223 5.04 21.42 3.12
C ASN A 223 6.31 22.26 2.91
N ALA A 224 6.15 23.53 2.53
CA ALA A 224 7.24 24.48 2.30
C ALA A 224 7.54 25.36 3.53
N ASP A 225 7.31 24.87 4.75
CA ASP A 225 7.55 25.64 6.00
C ASP A 225 9.03 25.73 6.41
N THR A 226 9.97 25.33 5.55
CA THR A 226 11.40 25.57 5.78
C THR A 226 12.07 26.02 4.49
N ALA A 227 12.69 27.20 4.51
CA ALA A 227 13.45 27.72 3.39
C ALA A 227 14.54 26.74 2.96
N ALA A 228 14.73 26.57 1.65
CA ALA A 228 15.81 25.76 1.10
C ALA A 228 17.17 26.31 1.53
N THR A 229 18.05 25.43 2.02
CA THR A 229 19.42 25.80 2.36
C THR A 229 20.34 25.73 1.14
N GLU A 230 21.53 26.35 1.21
CA GLU A 230 22.56 26.19 0.18
C GLU A 230 22.97 24.72 0.02
N GLU A 231 23.06 23.99 1.14
CA GLU A 231 23.33 22.55 1.14
C GLU A 231 22.23 21.75 0.42
N ASP A 232 20.94 22.07 0.66
CA ASP A 232 19.83 21.42 -0.06
C ASP A 232 19.96 21.66 -1.59
N THR A 233 20.38 22.86 -1.99
CA THR A 233 20.58 23.22 -3.39
C THR A 233 21.75 22.45 -4.02
N GLU A 234 22.86 22.29 -3.30
CA GLU A 234 24.01 21.49 -3.73
C GLU A 234 23.62 20.01 -3.89
N ILE A 235 22.87 19.46 -2.92
CA ILE A 235 22.36 18.09 -2.99
C ILE A 235 21.52 17.89 -4.25
N VAL A 236 20.59 18.80 -4.54
CA VAL A 236 19.73 18.70 -5.73
C VAL A 236 20.53 18.88 -7.02
N GLY A 237 21.53 19.76 -7.06
CA GLY A 237 22.43 19.89 -8.20
C GLY A 237 23.18 18.58 -8.49
N ARG A 238 23.76 17.96 -7.45
CA ARG A 238 24.43 16.66 -7.58
C ARG A 238 23.48 15.55 -8.04
N LEU A 239 22.23 15.56 -7.57
CA LEU A 239 21.21 14.63 -8.01
C LEU A 239 20.85 14.83 -9.48
N ASP A 240 20.72 16.07 -9.96
CA ASP A 240 20.43 16.36 -11.37
C ASP A 240 21.53 15.83 -12.29
N ASP A 241 22.79 16.04 -11.91
CA ASP A 241 23.94 15.55 -12.67
C ASP A 241 23.99 14.02 -12.70
N LEU A 242 23.75 13.37 -11.55
CA LEU A 242 23.66 11.92 -11.43
C LEU A 242 22.53 11.34 -12.30
N MET A 243 21.36 11.97 -12.26
CA MET A 243 20.18 11.57 -13.02
C MET A 243 20.43 11.66 -14.53
N LYS A 244 21.10 12.71 -15.00
CA LYS A 244 21.45 12.89 -16.42
C LYS A 244 22.57 11.93 -16.85
N ALA A 245 23.65 11.85 -16.07
CA ALA A 245 24.83 11.07 -16.44
C ALA A 245 24.57 9.56 -16.45
N GLN A 246 23.86 9.04 -15.45
CA GLN A 246 23.57 7.60 -15.33
C GLN A 246 22.19 7.21 -15.86
N GLN A 247 21.38 8.17 -16.32
CA GLN A 247 20.01 7.93 -16.81
C GLN A 247 19.16 7.15 -15.81
N LEU A 248 19.34 7.37 -14.49
CA LEU A 248 18.70 6.57 -13.43
C LEU A 248 17.18 6.56 -13.51
N PHE A 249 16.58 7.64 -14.05
CA PHE A 249 15.14 7.73 -14.27
C PHE A 249 14.58 6.64 -15.19
N ARG A 250 15.42 6.02 -16.06
CA ARG A 250 15.00 4.92 -16.94
C ARG A 250 14.80 3.59 -16.19
N ASP A 251 15.30 3.45 -14.96
CA ASP A 251 15.04 2.27 -14.13
C ASP A 251 13.58 2.28 -13.63
N GLU A 252 12.78 1.32 -14.11
CA GLU A 252 11.38 1.12 -13.68
C GLU A 252 11.24 0.74 -12.20
N ASN A 253 12.31 0.21 -11.59
CA ASN A 253 12.37 -0.21 -10.20
C ASN A 253 13.07 0.83 -9.31
N LEU A 254 13.29 2.06 -9.81
CA LEU A 254 13.85 3.14 -9.01
C LEU A 254 12.93 3.43 -7.81
N ASN A 255 13.54 3.47 -6.63
CA ASN A 255 12.94 3.87 -5.37
C ASN A 255 13.86 4.91 -4.68
N LEU A 256 13.37 5.55 -3.62
CA LEU A 256 14.13 6.58 -2.92
C LEU A 256 15.42 6.01 -2.30
N ALA A 257 15.37 4.80 -1.74
CA ALA A 257 16.54 4.14 -1.17
C ALA A 257 17.66 3.92 -2.22
N ARG A 258 17.31 3.50 -3.45
CA ARG A 258 18.27 3.36 -4.57
C ARG A 258 18.84 4.70 -5.00
N LEU A 259 18.02 5.73 -5.13
CA LEU A 259 18.49 7.07 -5.49
C LEU A 259 19.46 7.61 -4.44
N ALA A 260 19.13 7.44 -3.16
CA ALA A 260 19.94 7.83 -2.02
C ALA A 260 21.29 7.08 -1.96
N ARG A 261 21.26 5.74 -2.14
CA ARG A 261 22.47 4.91 -2.25
C ARG A 261 23.38 5.35 -3.40
N ARG A 262 22.82 5.69 -4.56
CA ARG A 262 23.58 6.19 -5.72
C ARG A 262 24.17 7.58 -5.49
N ALA A 263 23.48 8.42 -4.73
CA ALA A 263 23.96 9.75 -4.34
C ALA A 263 24.98 9.71 -3.18
N GLY A 264 25.05 8.61 -2.43
CA GLY A 264 25.87 8.51 -1.22
C GLY A 264 25.30 9.33 -0.05
N LEU A 265 23.98 9.51 -0.02
CA LEU A 265 23.28 10.34 0.96
C LEU A 265 22.18 9.54 1.67
N PRO A 266 21.79 9.90 2.91
CA PRO A 266 20.60 9.35 3.55
C PRO A 266 19.33 9.68 2.73
N ALA A 267 18.42 8.71 2.57
CA ALA A 267 17.19 8.88 1.79
C ALA A 267 16.31 10.03 2.29
N ARG A 268 16.15 10.17 3.61
CA ARG A 268 15.49 11.33 4.22
C ARG A 268 16.09 12.68 3.81
N ARG A 269 17.43 12.78 3.68
CA ARG A 269 18.11 14.01 3.25
C ARG A 269 17.83 14.31 1.77
N VAL A 270 17.82 13.27 0.93
CA VAL A 270 17.46 13.38 -0.49
C VAL A 270 16.02 13.87 -0.65
N SER A 271 15.06 13.25 0.03
CA SER A 271 13.66 13.66 -0.02
C SER A 271 13.47 15.10 0.47
N GLN A 272 14.06 15.47 1.61
CA GLN A 272 13.96 16.83 2.15
C GLN A 272 14.56 17.88 1.22
N ALA A 273 15.74 17.64 0.66
CA ALA A 273 16.39 18.58 -0.25
C ALA A 273 15.55 18.78 -1.53
N ILE A 274 15.05 17.69 -2.14
CA ILE A 274 14.18 17.77 -3.31
C ILE A 274 12.90 18.54 -2.98
N ASN A 275 12.23 18.21 -1.87
CA ASN A 275 10.98 18.88 -1.48
C ASN A 275 11.20 20.38 -1.25
N ARG A 276 12.27 20.79 -0.56
CA ARG A 276 12.56 22.20 -0.27
C ARG A 276 12.97 23.01 -1.50
N VAL A 277 13.83 22.46 -2.34
CA VAL A 277 14.39 23.18 -3.50
C VAL A 277 13.44 23.16 -4.70
N ARG A 278 12.74 22.04 -4.94
CA ARG A 278 11.89 21.85 -6.11
C ARG A 278 10.40 22.00 -5.82
N GLY A 279 10.00 22.10 -4.55
CA GLY A 279 8.59 22.25 -4.14
C GLY A 279 7.72 21.04 -4.51
N ARG A 280 8.31 19.85 -4.61
CA ARG A 280 7.65 18.63 -5.07
C ARG A 280 8.35 17.38 -4.55
N ASN A 281 7.59 16.30 -4.42
CA ASN A 281 8.12 15.01 -3.97
C ASN A 281 9.08 14.36 -4.98
N VAL A 282 9.80 13.33 -4.51
CA VAL A 282 10.84 12.62 -5.27
C VAL A 282 10.28 11.94 -6.52
N SER A 283 9.05 11.42 -6.46
CA SER A 283 8.40 10.77 -7.60
C SER A 283 8.18 11.76 -8.75
N ARG A 284 7.64 12.95 -8.48
CA ARG A 284 7.48 14.02 -9.48
C ARG A 284 8.82 14.50 -10.02
N TYR A 285 9.80 14.66 -9.15
CA TYR A 285 11.17 15.02 -9.55
C TYR A 285 11.73 14.04 -10.58
N VAL A 286 11.62 12.73 -10.35
CA VAL A 286 12.07 11.70 -11.30
C VAL A 286 11.21 11.69 -12.57
N ASN A 287 9.88 11.79 -12.45
CA ASN A 287 8.98 11.75 -13.59
C ASN A 287 9.20 12.89 -14.57
N ASP A 288 9.66 14.07 -14.14
CA ASP A 288 10.03 15.15 -15.05
C ASP A 288 11.19 14.75 -15.98
N PHE A 289 12.21 14.06 -15.48
CA PHE A 289 13.28 13.51 -16.32
C PHE A 289 12.75 12.45 -17.28
N ARG A 290 11.86 11.56 -16.81
CA ARG A 290 11.24 10.52 -17.65
C ARG A 290 10.44 11.14 -18.79
N ILE A 291 9.62 12.16 -18.51
CA ILE A 291 8.84 12.84 -19.54
C ILE A 291 9.73 13.62 -20.50
N ALA A 292 10.76 14.32 -20.00
CA ALA A 292 11.71 15.01 -20.87
C ALA A 292 12.39 14.04 -21.85
N ALA A 293 12.80 12.86 -21.38
CA ALA A 293 13.35 11.81 -22.25
C ALA A 293 12.30 11.27 -23.22
N ALA A 294 11.06 11.02 -22.78
CA ALA A 294 9.99 10.56 -23.66
C ALA A 294 9.68 11.58 -24.77
N CYS A 295 9.69 12.88 -24.46
CA CYS A 295 9.54 13.95 -25.45
C CYS A 295 10.67 13.92 -26.48
N GLN A 296 11.94 13.80 -26.05
CA GLN A 296 13.07 13.72 -26.97
C GLN A 296 12.94 12.53 -27.94
N GLU A 297 12.60 11.35 -27.41
CA GLU A 297 12.41 10.12 -28.18
C GLU A 297 11.20 10.21 -29.13
N LEU A 298 10.13 10.90 -28.73
CA LEU A 298 8.95 11.12 -29.59
C LEU A 298 9.19 12.17 -30.68
N SER A 299 9.99 13.21 -30.40
CA SER A 299 10.37 14.23 -31.39
C SER A 299 11.31 13.69 -32.46
N ALA A 300 12.17 12.71 -32.11
CA ALA A 300 13.02 12.03 -33.08
C ALA A 300 12.21 11.23 -34.12
N GLY A 301 10.94 10.90 -33.83
CA GLY A 301 10.01 10.26 -34.77
C GLY A 301 10.06 8.73 -34.82
N ASP A 302 11.10 8.12 -34.25
CA ASP A 302 11.43 6.70 -34.41
C ASP A 302 10.56 5.73 -33.59
N LEU A 303 9.84 6.21 -32.57
CA LEU A 303 9.21 5.35 -31.58
C LEU A 303 7.70 5.56 -31.46
N SER A 304 7.00 4.49 -31.10
CA SER A 304 5.59 4.58 -30.71
C SER A 304 5.48 5.22 -29.32
N VAL A 305 4.30 5.78 -29.00
CA VAL A 305 4.01 6.32 -27.65
C VAL A 305 4.24 5.28 -26.57
N THR A 306 3.88 4.01 -26.83
CA THR A 306 4.06 2.91 -25.89
C THR A 306 5.54 2.54 -25.72
N GLU A 307 6.34 2.59 -26.78
CA GLU A 307 7.77 2.32 -26.70
C GLU A 307 8.51 3.43 -25.95
N ALA A 308 8.20 4.70 -26.25
CA ALA A 308 8.76 5.86 -25.55
C ALA A 308 8.41 5.83 -24.05
N MET A 309 7.19 5.40 -23.70
CA MET A 309 6.77 5.19 -22.32
C MET A 309 7.65 4.18 -21.59
N TYR A 310 7.84 2.98 -22.13
CA TYR A 310 8.64 1.96 -21.46
C TYR A 310 10.12 2.34 -21.40
N ARG A 311 10.68 2.91 -22.48
CA ARG A 311 12.09 3.36 -22.51
C ARG A 311 12.41 4.50 -21.55
N SER A 312 11.43 5.33 -21.23
CA SER A 312 11.57 6.40 -20.24
C SER A 312 11.42 5.90 -18.80
N GLY A 313 11.15 4.61 -18.57
CA GLY A 313 11.10 4.00 -17.24
C GLY A 313 9.71 3.95 -16.60
N PHE A 314 8.65 4.27 -17.34
CA PHE A 314 7.28 4.11 -16.86
C PHE A 314 6.81 2.66 -17.06
N VAL A 315 6.11 2.12 -16.06
CA VAL A 315 5.54 0.75 -16.14
C VAL A 315 4.08 0.77 -16.54
N THR A 316 3.36 1.84 -16.21
CA THR A 316 1.92 1.92 -16.50
C THR A 316 1.58 3.09 -17.40
N LYS A 317 0.76 2.82 -18.43
CA LYS A 317 0.24 3.83 -19.37
C LYS A 317 -0.54 4.95 -18.67
N SER A 318 -1.24 4.61 -17.59
CA SER A 318 -2.00 5.60 -16.81
C SER A 318 -1.06 6.63 -16.16
N ASN A 319 0.03 6.18 -15.52
CA ASN A 319 1.00 7.10 -14.92
C ASN A 319 1.71 7.94 -15.98
N PHE A 320 2.16 7.32 -17.07
CA PHE A 320 2.80 8.02 -18.18
C PHE A 320 1.93 9.13 -18.76
N ASN A 321 0.69 8.81 -19.15
CA ASN A 321 -0.21 9.81 -19.74
C ASN A 321 -0.48 10.97 -18.79
N LYS A 322 -0.62 10.71 -17.49
CA LYS A 322 -0.83 11.72 -16.45
C LYS A 322 0.36 12.65 -16.34
N GLU A 323 1.56 12.10 -16.13
CA GLU A 323 2.77 12.89 -15.94
C GLU A 323 3.14 13.62 -17.23
N PHE A 324 2.89 13.01 -18.40
CA PHE A 324 3.06 13.66 -19.70
C PHE A 324 2.14 14.88 -19.85
N LEU A 325 0.85 14.72 -19.52
CA LEU A 325 -0.09 15.84 -19.53
C LEU A 325 0.29 16.92 -18.51
N ARG A 326 0.73 16.52 -17.30
CA ARG A 326 1.17 17.46 -16.26
C ARG A 326 2.35 18.32 -16.71
N VAL A 327 3.35 17.69 -17.33
CA VAL A 327 4.60 18.37 -17.71
C VAL A 327 4.44 19.15 -19.02
N THR A 328 3.73 18.59 -20.01
CA THR A 328 3.64 19.15 -21.36
C THR A 328 2.35 19.92 -21.66
N GLY A 329 1.34 19.79 -20.80
CA GLY A 329 0.00 20.34 -21.03
C GLY A 329 -0.83 19.61 -22.10
N LYS A 330 -0.29 18.54 -22.74
CA LYS A 330 -0.96 17.79 -23.82
C LYS A 330 -0.89 16.29 -23.58
N THR A 331 -1.81 15.53 -24.17
CA THR A 331 -1.68 14.06 -24.21
C THR A 331 -0.54 13.65 -25.16
N PRO A 332 0.12 12.50 -24.94
CA PRO A 332 1.24 12.08 -25.78
C PRO A 332 0.91 12.03 -27.29
N ASP A 333 -0.29 11.54 -27.64
CA ASP A 333 -0.75 11.47 -29.03
C ASP A 333 -0.93 12.87 -29.64
N THR A 334 -1.53 13.80 -28.91
CA THR A 334 -1.73 15.18 -29.36
C THR A 334 -0.41 15.95 -29.45
N TRP A 335 0.49 15.71 -28.50
CA TRP A 335 1.82 16.29 -28.48
C TRP A 335 2.63 15.84 -29.70
N ARG A 336 2.69 14.53 -29.98
CA ARG A 336 3.40 13.98 -31.14
C ARG A 336 2.88 14.53 -32.46
N LYS A 337 1.55 14.63 -32.61
CA LYS A 337 0.93 15.24 -33.81
C LYS A 337 1.32 16.70 -33.98
N THR A 338 1.39 17.47 -32.89
CA THR A 338 1.76 18.89 -32.94
C THR A 338 3.22 19.05 -33.35
N GLU A 339 4.14 18.30 -32.73
CA GLU A 339 5.58 18.39 -33.03
C GLU A 339 5.91 17.93 -34.45
N THR A 340 5.29 16.84 -34.92
CA THR A 340 5.49 16.38 -36.30
C THR A 340 4.97 17.43 -37.31
N SER A 341 3.85 18.10 -37.01
CA SER A 341 3.33 19.18 -37.85
C SER A 341 4.17 20.46 -37.79
N SER A 342 4.88 20.71 -36.69
CA SER A 342 5.79 21.85 -36.52
C SER A 342 7.10 21.63 -37.30
N ALA A 343 7.69 20.43 -37.19
CA ALA A 343 8.88 20.05 -37.94
C ALA A 343 8.65 20.10 -39.46
N ALA A 344 7.48 19.65 -39.93
CA ALA A 344 7.12 19.69 -41.35
C ALA A 344 6.83 21.10 -41.92
N ARG A 345 6.63 22.12 -41.07
CA ARG A 345 6.44 23.53 -41.51
C ARG A 345 7.74 24.34 -41.52
N THR A 346 8.79 23.80 -40.91
CA THR A 346 10.08 24.49 -40.77
C THR A 346 11.13 23.96 -41.78
N MET A 347 10.80 22.87 -42.49
CA MET A 347 11.51 22.38 -43.68
C MET A 347 10.90 22.96 -44.94
#